data_AF-X1C7E6-F1
#
_entry.id   AF-X1C7E6-F1
#
_cell.length_a   1.000
_cell.length_b   1.000
_cell.length_c   1.000
_cell.angle_alpha   90.00
_cell.angle_beta   90.00
_cell.angle_gamma   90.00
#
_symmetry.space_group_name_H-M   'P 1'
#
loop_
_entity.id
_entity.type
_entity.pdbx_description
1 polymer ?
#
loop_
_entity_poly.entity_id
_entity_poly.type
_entity_poly.pdbx_seq_one_letter_code
_entity_poly.pdbx_strand_id
1 'polypeptide(L)'
;LFIASLVGCVTAQKVRQTEEAASRAVGTTEKKFSITVDPRMELLAVVQHFTTWAPGGHIKSKTTYKNDIDNYFEAFREHPAVACVESLINAGFTHDAPVAFMLYHSDPPNLVQKTSYSDYLINRAHGEENLIELADALRDFARKTDFVLYLSFNFNKIYAG
;
A
#
# COMPACT_ATOMS: atom_id res chain seq x y z
N LEU A 1 -9.59 -33.00 78.48
CA LEU A 1 -10.20 -31.81 77.83
C LEU A 1 -9.16 -30.71 77.91
N PHE A 2 -8.60 -30.09 76.88
CA PHE A 2 -8.91 -29.90 75.46
C PHE A 2 -7.56 -29.85 74.73
N ILE A 3 -7.44 -30.40 73.52
CA ILE A 3 -6.40 -29.96 72.59
C ILE A 3 -7.08 -29.67 71.26
N ALA A 4 -7.15 -28.37 70.95
CA ALA A 4 -7.79 -27.84 69.78
C ALA A 4 -6.92 -28.09 68.54
N SER A 5 -7.63 -28.40 67.45
CA SER A 5 -7.18 -28.65 66.09
C SER A 5 -6.38 -27.50 65.45
N LEU A 6 -5.30 -27.84 64.77
CA LEU A 6 -4.67 -27.03 63.72
C LEU A 6 -4.99 -27.67 62.36
N VAL A 7 -6.15 -27.31 61.80
CA VAL A 7 -6.43 -27.50 60.38
C VAL A 7 -6.25 -26.14 59.73
N GLY A 8 -5.14 -25.96 59.04
CA GLY A 8 -4.90 -24.73 58.30
C GLY A 8 -3.62 -24.81 57.49
N CYS A 9 -3.71 -24.38 56.23
CA CYS A 9 -2.57 -24.06 55.36
C CYS A 9 -1.96 -25.18 54.50
N VAL A 10 -2.76 -26.02 53.84
CA VAL A 10 -2.28 -26.74 52.63
C VAL A 10 -3.01 -26.25 51.37
N THR A 11 -4.29 -25.93 51.47
CA THR A 11 -5.11 -25.46 50.33
C THR A 11 -4.74 -24.05 49.86
N ALA A 12 -4.43 -23.13 50.77
CA ALA A 12 -4.08 -21.74 50.41
C ALA A 12 -2.75 -21.62 49.65
N GLN A 13 -1.80 -22.53 49.93
CA GLN A 13 -0.47 -22.50 49.31
C GLN A 13 -0.50 -23.02 47.87
N LYS A 14 -1.37 -24.00 47.58
CA LYS A 14 -1.61 -24.52 46.23
C LYS A 14 -2.30 -23.49 45.33
N VAL A 15 -3.27 -22.73 45.85
CA VAL A 15 -3.98 -21.69 45.10
C VAL A 15 -3.03 -20.54 44.73
N ARG A 16 -2.24 -20.04 45.70
CA ARG A 16 -1.26 -18.95 45.46
C ARG A 16 -0.19 -19.29 44.43
N GLN A 17 0.32 -20.53 44.42
CA GLN A 17 1.31 -20.98 43.44
C GLN A 17 0.73 -21.10 42.02
N THR A 18 -0.58 -21.34 41.89
CA THR A 18 -1.24 -21.46 40.59
C THR A 18 -1.58 -20.08 40.00
N GLU A 19 -1.93 -19.10 40.85
CA GLU A 19 -2.13 -17.70 40.44
C GLU A 19 -0.82 -16.99 40.06
N GLU A 20 0.29 -17.22 40.77
CA GLU A 20 1.61 -16.67 40.38
C GLU A 20 2.14 -17.26 39.07
N ALA A 21 1.86 -18.54 38.79
CA ALA A 21 2.21 -19.17 37.52
C ALA A 21 1.35 -18.64 36.35
N ALA A 22 0.06 -18.36 36.60
CA ALA A 22 -0.83 -17.73 35.63
C ALA A 22 -0.46 -16.25 35.37
N SER A 23 -0.03 -15.53 36.41
CA SER A 23 0.43 -14.14 36.32
C SER A 23 1.74 -13.98 35.53
N ARG A 24 2.68 -14.94 35.65
CA ARG A 24 3.93 -14.97 34.86
C ARG A 24 3.74 -15.42 33.41
N ALA A 25 2.58 -16.00 33.07
CA ALA A 25 2.28 -16.46 31.71
C ALA A 25 1.58 -15.41 30.84
N VAL A 26 1.19 -14.25 31.41
CA VAL A 26 0.76 -13.10 30.61
C VAL A 26 2.00 -12.36 30.12
N GLY A 27 2.76 -13.02 29.25
CA GLY A 27 3.67 -12.31 28.36
C GLY A 27 2.82 -11.34 27.56
N THR A 28 3.00 -10.04 27.80
CA THR A 28 2.49 -9.00 26.93
C THR A 28 3.16 -9.19 25.58
N THR A 29 2.52 -9.97 24.71
CA THR A 29 2.86 -10.02 23.29
C THR A 29 2.66 -8.61 22.77
N GLU A 30 3.74 -7.83 22.66
CA GLU A 30 3.69 -6.52 22.01
C GLU A 30 3.08 -6.73 20.62
N LYS A 31 1.87 -6.23 20.41
CA LYS A 31 1.20 -6.30 19.12
C LYS A 31 1.98 -5.40 18.16
N LYS A 32 2.85 -6.02 17.35
CA LYS A 32 3.60 -5.32 16.30
C LYS A 32 2.65 -5.06 15.13
N PHE A 33 2.30 -3.79 14.92
CA PHE A 33 1.53 -3.36 13.75
C PHE A 33 2.51 -2.79 12.71
N SER A 34 2.36 -3.16 11.45
CA SER A 34 3.13 -2.61 10.34
C SER A 34 2.23 -1.73 9.47
N ILE A 35 2.56 -0.45 9.39
CA ILE A 35 1.96 0.45 8.41
C ILE A 35 2.76 0.30 7.13
N THR A 36 2.07 0.01 6.02
CA THR A 36 2.68 -0.10 4.69
C THR A 36 1.85 0.68 3.70
N VAL A 37 2.47 1.02 2.58
CA VAL A 37 1.82 1.69 1.46
C VAL A 37 1.65 0.68 0.34
N ASP A 38 0.50 0.74 -0.33
CA ASP A 38 0.24 -0.13 -1.48
C ASP A 38 1.12 0.31 -2.67
N PRO A 39 2.04 -0.55 -3.14
CA PRO A 39 2.98 -0.20 -4.22
C PRO A 39 2.27 0.14 -5.53
N ARG A 40 1.03 -0.33 -5.72
CA ARG A 40 0.21 -0.02 -6.90
C ARG A 40 -0.26 1.43 -6.86
N MET A 41 -0.61 1.94 -5.68
CA MET A 41 -1.03 3.34 -5.51
C MET A 41 0.14 4.29 -5.72
N GLU A 42 1.34 3.91 -5.28
CA GLU A 42 2.54 4.71 -5.48
C GLU A 42 2.97 4.80 -6.95
N LEU A 43 2.90 3.69 -7.68
CA LEU A 43 3.16 3.72 -9.12
C LEU A 43 2.18 4.64 -9.85
N LEU A 44 0.89 4.54 -9.50
CA LEU A 44 -0.15 5.39 -10.07
C LEU A 44 0.11 6.87 -9.77
N ALA A 45 0.43 7.21 -8.53
CA ALA A 45 0.73 8.57 -8.08
C ALA A 45 1.93 9.16 -8.85
N VAL A 46 3.02 8.41 -8.96
CA VAL A 46 4.23 8.81 -9.72
C VAL A 46 3.91 9.10 -11.18
N VAL A 47 3.16 8.23 -11.86
CA VAL A 47 2.83 8.45 -13.27
C VAL A 47 1.86 9.61 -13.45
N GLN A 48 0.81 9.69 -12.63
CA GLN A 48 -0.16 10.79 -12.67
C GLN A 48 0.45 12.15 -12.34
N HIS A 49 1.53 12.19 -11.54
CA HIS A 49 2.27 13.41 -11.24
C HIS A 49 2.80 14.15 -12.48
N PHE A 50 3.06 13.42 -13.57
CA PHE A 50 3.52 13.98 -14.84
C PHE A 50 2.39 14.30 -15.83
N THR A 51 1.13 14.15 -15.42
CA THR A 51 -0.06 14.39 -16.26
C THR A 51 -0.77 15.70 -15.89
N THR A 52 -1.72 16.12 -16.72
CA THR A 52 -2.60 17.26 -16.45
C THR A 52 -3.53 17.06 -15.25
N TRP A 53 -3.64 15.82 -14.73
CA TRP A 53 -4.36 15.54 -13.48
C TRP A 53 -3.68 16.14 -12.25
N ALA A 54 -2.35 16.27 -12.26
CA ALA A 54 -1.58 16.57 -11.05
C ALA A 54 -2.01 17.86 -10.30
N PRO A 55 -2.26 19.00 -10.98
CA PRO A 55 -2.67 20.24 -10.29
C PRO A 55 -4.04 20.13 -9.58
N GLY A 56 -4.96 19.33 -10.12
CA GLY A 56 -6.34 19.22 -9.62
C GLY A 56 -6.54 18.07 -8.64
N GLY A 57 -5.87 16.94 -8.85
CA GLY A 57 -6.09 15.68 -8.14
C GLY A 57 -4.85 15.07 -7.47
N HIS A 58 -3.69 15.73 -7.52
CA HIS A 58 -2.47 15.29 -6.86
C HIS A 58 -1.96 16.34 -5.85
N ILE A 59 -0.76 16.13 -5.30
CA ILE A 59 -0.14 16.88 -4.21
C ILE A 59 -0.02 18.37 -4.55
N LYS A 60 -0.88 19.19 -3.93
CA LYS A 60 -1.00 20.63 -4.19
C LYS A 60 0.12 21.49 -3.59
N SER A 61 0.89 20.94 -2.64
CA SER A 61 1.95 21.66 -1.92
C SER A 61 3.34 21.18 -2.32
N LYS A 62 4.36 22.02 -2.11
CA LYS A 62 5.77 21.59 -2.21
C LYS A 62 6.07 20.64 -1.06
N THR A 63 6.00 19.34 -1.31
CA THR A 63 6.39 18.30 -0.34
C THR A 63 7.75 17.72 -0.70
N THR A 64 8.43 17.12 0.29
CA THR A 64 9.64 16.34 0.07
C THR A 64 9.40 15.19 -0.92
N TYR A 65 8.25 14.53 -0.81
CA TYR A 65 7.82 13.49 -1.75
C TYR A 65 7.72 14.01 -3.19
N LYS A 66 7.11 15.19 -3.42
CA LYS A 66 7.03 15.77 -4.76
C LYS A 66 8.41 16.01 -5.34
N ASN A 67 9.33 16.59 -4.55
CA ASN A 67 10.70 16.83 -4.98
C ASN A 67 11.44 15.52 -5.27
N ASP A 68 11.20 14.47 -4.49
CA ASP A 68 11.80 13.15 -4.72
C ASP A 68 11.30 12.52 -6.02
N ILE A 69 10.00 12.68 -6.34
CA ILE A 69 9.46 12.24 -7.63
C ILE A 69 10.09 13.03 -8.77
N ASP A 70 10.09 14.37 -8.69
CA ASP A 70 10.70 15.22 -9.71
C ASP A 70 12.16 14.78 -9.93
N ASN A 71 12.97 14.72 -8.87
CA ASN A 71 14.40 14.41 -9.00
C ASN A 71 14.68 13.02 -9.58
N TYR A 72 13.89 12.00 -9.22
CA TYR A 72 14.15 10.62 -9.63
C TYR A 72 13.53 10.28 -11.00
N PHE A 73 12.32 10.76 -11.26
CA PHE A 73 11.53 10.35 -12.43
C PHE A 73 11.47 11.40 -13.55
N GLU A 74 12.08 12.59 -13.41
CA GLU A 74 12.02 13.65 -14.44
C GLU A 74 12.39 13.15 -15.83
N ALA A 75 13.43 12.31 -15.94
CA ALA A 75 13.89 11.75 -17.21
C ALA A 75 12.84 10.88 -17.92
N PHE A 76 11.78 10.47 -17.21
CA PHE A 76 10.70 9.63 -17.69
C PHE A 76 9.38 10.41 -17.84
N ARG A 77 9.39 11.74 -17.76
CA ARG A 77 8.22 12.59 -17.99
C ARG A 77 7.53 12.31 -19.33
N GLU A 78 8.31 11.99 -20.37
CA GLU A 78 7.81 11.68 -21.71
C GLU A 78 7.64 10.18 -21.97
N HIS A 79 7.65 9.35 -20.91
CA HIS A 79 7.47 7.91 -21.06
C HIS A 79 6.08 7.57 -21.62
N PRO A 80 5.92 6.54 -22.48
CA PRO A 80 4.63 6.15 -23.04
C PRO A 80 3.51 5.94 -22.01
N ALA A 81 3.85 5.47 -20.80
CA ALA A 81 2.91 5.35 -19.68
C ALA A 81 2.26 6.68 -19.28
N VAL A 82 3.02 7.78 -19.27
CA VAL A 82 2.49 9.11 -18.94
C VAL A 82 1.51 9.56 -20.02
N ALA A 83 1.87 9.38 -21.30
CA ALA A 83 1.00 9.71 -22.43
C ALA A 83 -0.28 8.87 -22.47
N CYS A 84 -0.18 7.56 -22.17
CA CYS A 84 -1.32 6.66 -22.07
C CYS A 84 -2.29 7.09 -20.97
N VAL A 85 -1.78 7.38 -19.77
CA VAL A 85 -2.61 7.89 -18.65
C VAL A 85 -3.22 9.24 -18.99
N GLU A 86 -2.47 10.16 -19.61
CA GLU A 86 -2.98 11.46 -20.07
C GLU A 86 -4.13 11.31 -21.08
N SER A 87 -4.01 10.40 -22.04
CA SER A 87 -5.08 10.12 -23.01
C SER A 87 -6.36 9.64 -22.32
N LEU A 88 -6.22 8.72 -21.36
CA LEU A 88 -7.34 8.19 -20.58
C LEU A 88 -7.97 9.27 -19.68
N ILE A 89 -7.17 10.13 -19.04
CA ILE A 89 -7.64 11.28 -18.27
C ILE A 89 -8.52 12.19 -19.15
N ASN A 90 -8.06 12.51 -20.36
CA ASN A 90 -8.79 13.34 -21.31
C ASN A 90 -10.11 12.69 -21.77
N ALA A 91 -10.18 11.36 -21.74
CA ALA A 91 -11.39 10.59 -22.01
C ALA A 91 -12.32 10.42 -20.77
N GLY A 92 -11.95 10.99 -19.63
CA GLY A 92 -12.73 10.95 -18.38
C GLY A 92 -12.38 9.78 -17.44
N PHE A 93 -11.25 9.10 -17.65
CA PHE A 93 -10.74 8.05 -16.75
C PHE A 93 -9.99 8.68 -15.56
N THR A 94 -10.76 9.24 -14.63
CA THR A 94 -10.25 10.02 -13.49
C THR A 94 -10.89 9.58 -12.17
N HIS A 95 -10.41 10.12 -11.05
CA HIS A 95 -10.89 9.83 -9.70
C HIS A 95 -10.76 8.36 -9.29
N ASP A 96 -11.88 7.63 -9.31
CA ASP A 96 -12.01 6.26 -8.82
C ASP A 96 -11.57 5.22 -9.85
N ALA A 97 -11.72 5.51 -11.14
CA ALA A 97 -11.44 4.54 -12.20
C ALA A 97 -9.96 4.09 -12.26
N PRO A 98 -8.95 5.00 -12.19
CA PRO A 98 -7.54 4.58 -12.15
C PRO A 98 -7.19 3.77 -10.89
N VAL A 99 -7.76 4.13 -9.74
CA VAL A 99 -7.56 3.40 -8.48
C VAL A 99 -8.15 2.00 -8.58
N ALA A 100 -9.40 1.90 -9.04
CA ALA A 100 -10.05 0.61 -9.26
C ALA A 100 -9.24 -0.25 -10.22
N PHE A 101 -8.78 0.30 -11.35
CA PHE A 101 -7.92 -0.42 -12.30
C PHE A 101 -6.68 -1.02 -11.63
N MET A 102 -5.95 -0.25 -10.83
CA MET A 102 -4.76 -0.77 -10.14
C MET A 102 -5.09 -1.93 -9.20
N LEU A 103 -6.25 -1.90 -8.53
CA LEU A 103 -6.68 -2.97 -7.61
C LEU A 103 -7.00 -4.30 -8.31
N TYR A 104 -7.26 -4.30 -9.62
CA TYR A 104 -7.49 -5.52 -10.41
C TYR A 104 -6.19 -6.24 -10.75
N HIS A 105 -5.04 -5.67 -10.40
CA HIS A 105 -3.72 -6.21 -10.72
C HIS A 105 -2.92 -6.59 -9.48
N SER A 106 -1.91 -7.46 -9.69
CA SER A 106 -0.84 -7.68 -8.73
C SER A 106 0.02 -6.44 -8.54
N ASP A 107 0.96 -6.53 -7.61
CA ASP A 107 1.97 -5.50 -7.41
C ASP A 107 2.87 -5.30 -8.64
N PRO A 108 3.45 -4.09 -8.81
CA PRO A 108 4.51 -3.84 -9.78
C PRO A 108 5.77 -4.67 -9.46
N PRO A 109 6.64 -4.92 -10.46
CA PRO A 109 6.57 -4.41 -11.82
C PRO A 109 5.69 -5.26 -12.75
N ASN A 110 5.10 -6.35 -12.24
CA ASN A 110 4.43 -7.33 -13.08
C ASN A 110 3.00 -6.93 -13.43
N LEU A 111 2.26 -6.29 -12.51
CA LEU A 111 0.86 -5.87 -12.70
C LEU A 111 0.01 -6.95 -13.40
N VAL A 112 0.09 -8.21 -12.97
CA VAL A 112 -0.69 -9.30 -13.57
C VAL A 112 -2.16 -9.11 -13.20
N GLN A 113 -3.06 -9.11 -14.18
CA GLN A 113 -4.50 -9.02 -13.93
C GLN A 113 -4.95 -10.23 -13.10
N LYS A 114 -5.58 -9.97 -11.95
CA LYS A 114 -6.06 -10.98 -11.00
C LYS A 114 -7.54 -11.28 -11.18
N THR A 115 -8.29 -10.33 -11.71
CA THR A 115 -9.73 -10.44 -11.95
C THR A 115 -10.07 -9.74 -13.26
N SER A 116 -11.03 -10.27 -14.01
CA SER A 116 -11.57 -9.62 -15.21
C SER A 116 -12.08 -8.22 -14.87
N TYR A 117 -11.93 -7.27 -15.78
CA TYR A 117 -12.44 -5.92 -15.59
C TYR A 117 -13.97 -5.90 -15.53
N SER A 118 -14.52 -5.01 -14.72
CA SER A 118 -15.97 -4.77 -14.71
C SER A 118 -16.39 -3.95 -15.93
N ASP A 119 -17.64 -4.12 -16.36
CA ASP A 119 -18.24 -3.30 -17.42
C ASP A 119 -18.10 -1.80 -17.13
N TYR A 120 -18.24 -1.41 -15.85
CA TYR A 120 -18.00 -0.03 -15.41
C TYR A 120 -16.60 0.46 -15.81
N LEU A 121 -15.57 -0.32 -15.48
CA LEU A 121 -14.18 0.08 -15.73
C LEU A 121 -13.87 0.09 -17.23
N ILE A 122 -14.34 -0.92 -17.96
CA ILE A 122 -14.23 -1.00 -19.43
C ILE A 122 -14.87 0.23 -20.08
N ASN A 123 -16.08 0.60 -19.65
CA ASN A 123 -16.78 1.78 -20.15
C ASN A 123 -16.04 3.08 -19.80
N ARG A 124 -15.48 3.22 -18.59
CA ARG A 124 -14.70 4.41 -18.20
C ARG A 124 -13.42 4.55 -19.02
N ALA A 125 -12.84 3.45 -19.49
CA ALA A 125 -11.66 3.45 -20.34
C ALA A 125 -11.98 3.44 -21.84
N HIS A 126 -13.26 3.47 -22.22
CA HIS A 126 -13.72 3.37 -23.62
C HIS A 126 -13.23 2.12 -24.36
N GLY A 127 -13.02 1.01 -23.64
CA GLY A 127 -12.51 -0.23 -24.23
C GLY A 127 -11.64 -1.03 -23.25
N GLU A 128 -11.70 -2.35 -23.35
CA GLU A 128 -10.84 -3.25 -22.56
C GLU A 128 -9.39 -3.20 -23.07
N GLU A 129 -9.21 -3.01 -24.39
CA GLU A 129 -7.94 -2.83 -25.05
C GLU A 129 -7.12 -1.66 -24.46
N ASN A 130 -7.79 -0.56 -24.10
CA ASN A 130 -7.13 0.58 -23.48
C ASN A 130 -6.65 0.28 -22.05
N LEU A 131 -7.37 -0.58 -21.32
CA LEU A 131 -6.93 -1.05 -20.00
C LEU A 131 -5.73 -1.99 -20.12
N ILE A 132 -5.72 -2.85 -21.14
CA ILE A 132 -4.60 -3.75 -21.43
C ILE A 132 -3.36 -2.93 -21.81
N GLU A 133 -3.51 -1.93 -22.69
CA GLU A 133 -2.43 -1.03 -23.09
C GLU A 133 -1.89 -0.25 -21.88
N LEU A 134 -2.77 0.27 -21.02
CA LEU A 134 -2.37 0.93 -19.79
C LEU A 134 -1.56 -0.01 -18.88
N ALA A 135 -1.99 -1.27 -18.72
CA ALA A 135 -1.27 -2.24 -17.90
C ALA A 135 0.13 -2.51 -18.46
N ASP A 136 0.27 -2.66 -19.78
CA ASP A 136 1.57 -2.86 -20.43
C ASP A 136 2.48 -1.64 -20.31
N ALA A 137 1.94 -0.44 -20.51
CA ALA A 137 2.71 0.79 -20.39
C ALA A 137 3.21 1.00 -18.95
N LEU A 138 2.39 0.71 -17.94
CA LEU A 138 2.78 0.80 -16.53
C LEU A 138 3.81 -0.27 -16.13
N ARG A 139 3.73 -1.49 -16.68
CA ARG A 139 4.77 -2.52 -16.51
C ARG A 139 6.10 -2.05 -17.07
N ASP A 140 6.11 -1.48 -18.27
CA ASP A 140 7.32 -0.95 -18.91
C ASP A 140 7.92 0.20 -18.08
N PHE A 141 7.07 1.14 -17.65
CA PHE A 141 7.51 2.24 -16.77
C PHE A 141 8.12 1.70 -15.47
N ALA A 142 7.44 0.79 -14.78
CA ALA A 142 7.92 0.24 -13.51
C ALA A 142 9.27 -0.48 -13.65
N ARG A 143 9.52 -1.12 -14.80
CA ARG A 143 10.80 -1.79 -15.10
C ARG A 143 11.89 -0.79 -15.47
N LYS A 144 11.64 0.14 -16.39
CA LYS A 144 12.65 1.10 -16.87
C LYS A 144 13.09 2.10 -15.82
N THR A 145 12.24 2.35 -14.83
CA THR A 145 12.53 3.26 -13.73
C THR A 145 13.05 2.56 -12.48
N ASP A 146 13.21 1.23 -12.52
CA ASP A 146 13.50 0.42 -11.32
C ASP A 146 12.57 0.76 -10.14
N PHE A 147 11.28 0.97 -10.43
CA PHE A 147 10.30 1.54 -9.49
C PHE A 147 10.25 0.82 -8.13
N VAL A 148 10.29 -0.52 -8.14
CA VAL A 148 10.25 -1.31 -6.89
C VAL A 148 11.49 -1.06 -6.04
N LEU A 149 12.65 -0.86 -6.66
CA LEU A 149 13.87 -0.53 -5.96
C LEU A 149 13.77 0.87 -5.35
N TYR A 150 13.31 1.85 -6.12
CA TYR A 150 13.02 3.21 -5.63
C TYR A 150 12.10 3.18 -4.40
N LEU A 151 10.98 2.45 -4.47
CA LEU A 151 10.00 2.39 -3.39
C LEU A 151 10.61 1.77 -2.12
N SER A 152 11.37 0.68 -2.28
CA SER A 152 12.01 -0.01 -1.15
C SER A 152 13.02 0.87 -0.40
N PHE A 153 13.82 1.66 -1.12
CA PHE A 153 14.83 2.54 -0.51
C PHE A 153 14.22 3.80 0.11
N ASN A 154 13.15 4.32 -0.47
CA ASN A 154 12.57 5.59 -0.02
C ASN A 154 11.39 5.41 0.93
N PHE A 155 10.93 4.18 1.20
CA PHE A 155 9.78 3.91 2.07
C PHE A 155 9.88 4.62 3.43
N ASN A 156 10.97 4.41 4.17
CA ASN A 156 11.14 5.04 5.49
C ASN A 156 11.33 6.56 5.39
N LYS A 157 11.99 7.03 4.33
CA LYS A 157 12.22 8.48 4.10
C LYS A 157 10.91 9.21 3.82
N ILE A 158 9.99 8.57 3.11
CA ILE A 158 8.72 9.17 2.70
C ILE A 158 7.66 9.01 3.80
N TYR A 159 7.59 7.86 4.49
CA TYR A 159 6.43 7.50 5.33
C TYR A 159 6.71 7.27 6.82
N ALA A 160 7.96 7.20 7.27
CA ALA A 160 8.30 6.89 8.66
C ALA A 160 8.85 8.09 9.45
N GLY A 161 8.43 9.31 9.06
CA GLY A 161 8.83 10.56 9.70
C GLY A 161 8.51 10.63 11.19
#